data_AF-A0AAW0Y7C6-F1
#
_entry.id   AF-A0AAW0Y7C6-F1
#
_cell.length_a   1.000
_cell.length_b   1.000
_cell.length_c   1.000
_cell.angle_alpha   90.00
_cell.angle_beta   90.00
_cell.angle_gamma   90.00
#
_symmetry.space_group_name_H-M   'P 1'
#
loop_
_entity.id
_entity.type
_entity.pdbx_description
1 polymer ?
#
loop_
_entity_poly.entity_id
_entity_poly.type
_entity_poly.pdbx_seq_one_letter_code
_entity_poly.pdbx_strand_id
1 'polypeptide(L)'
;MDGKTCQDIKECQLNPGICQGGGECVNTDGSFTCNCPPGLTHDDTKTKCLDLREETCFLEYRNGVCSKELEGLFQKSTCCCTVGKAWGESCEACPRPGAE
;
A
#
# COMPACT_ATOMS: atom_id res chain seq x y z
N MET A 1 -11.92 -30.04 -22.73
CA MET A 1 -12.45 -28.95 -21.90
C MET A 1 -11.56 -28.90 -20.67
N ASP A 2 -10.84 -27.79 -20.51
CA ASP A 2 -9.71 -27.62 -19.60
C ASP A 2 -10.14 -27.78 -18.14
N GLY A 3 -9.83 -28.94 -17.55
CA GLY A 3 -10.01 -29.24 -16.14
C GLY A 3 -8.91 -28.57 -15.33
N LYS A 4 -9.00 -27.24 -15.18
CA LYS A 4 -8.14 -26.48 -14.27
C LYS A 4 -8.47 -26.93 -12.86
N THR A 5 -7.54 -27.70 -12.33
CA THR A 5 -7.62 -28.48 -11.11
C THR A 5 -8.08 -27.62 -9.94
N CYS A 6 -9.08 -28.12 -9.23
CA CYS A 6 -9.52 -27.69 -7.91
C CYS A 6 -8.44 -28.01 -6.86
N GLN A 7 -7.25 -27.47 -7.05
CA GLN A 7 -6.34 -27.18 -5.95
C GLN A 7 -6.57 -25.70 -5.69
N ASP A 8 -7.16 -25.40 -4.55
CA ASP A 8 -7.08 -24.09 -3.92
C ASP A 8 -5.59 -23.77 -3.78
N ILE A 9 -5.01 -23.18 -4.83
CA ILE A 9 -3.62 -22.76 -4.85
C ILE A 9 -3.61 -21.68 -3.80
N LYS A 10 -2.99 -21.93 -2.64
CA LYS A 10 -2.82 -20.91 -1.63
C LYS A 10 -1.81 -19.91 -2.16
N GLU A 11 -2.27 -19.05 -3.05
CA GLU A 11 -1.48 -18.05 -3.77
C GLU A 11 -0.77 -17.13 -2.77
N CYS A 12 -1.38 -16.90 -1.60
CA CYS A 12 -0.73 -16.24 -0.46
C CYS A 12 0.47 -17.00 0.14
N GLN A 13 0.46 -18.34 0.15
CA GLN A 13 1.58 -19.16 0.63
C GLN A 13 2.66 -19.38 -0.45
N LEU A 14 2.26 -19.43 -1.72
CA LEU A 14 3.19 -19.60 -2.84
C LEU A 14 3.91 -18.30 -3.18
N ASN A 15 3.21 -17.17 -3.06
CA ASN A 15 3.72 -15.84 -3.34
C ASN A 15 3.41 -14.92 -2.14
N PRO A 16 4.23 -14.92 -1.08
CA PRO A 16 4.03 -14.06 0.08
C PRO A 16 4.06 -12.55 -0.25
N GLY A 17 4.58 -12.16 -1.42
CA GLY A 17 4.55 -10.80 -1.95
C GLY A 17 3.51 -10.56 -3.05
N ILE A 18 2.48 -11.41 -3.18
CA ILE A 18 1.44 -11.27 -4.21
C ILE A 18 0.62 -9.98 -4.03
N CYS A 19 0.48 -9.53 -2.78
CA CYS A 19 -0.14 -8.26 -2.43
C CYS A 19 0.91 -7.17 -2.28
N GLN A 20 1.10 -6.38 -3.33
CA GLN A 20 2.01 -5.24 -3.31
C GLN A 20 1.36 -4.02 -2.63
N GLY A 21 2.15 -3.20 -1.93
CA GLY A 21 1.66 -1.99 -1.26
C GLY A 21 1.12 -2.22 0.16
N GLY A 22 1.55 -3.30 0.83
CA GLY A 22 1.18 -3.58 2.22
C GLY A 22 -0.23 -4.15 2.41
N GLY A 23 -0.84 -4.70 1.35
CA GLY A 23 -2.10 -5.42 1.44
C GLY A 23 -1.94 -6.79 2.10
N GLU A 24 -2.90 -7.21 2.91
CA GLU A 24 -2.95 -8.55 3.48
C GLU A 24 -3.58 -9.52 2.48
N CYS A 25 -2.88 -10.61 2.14
CA CYS A 25 -3.42 -11.61 1.22
C CYS A 25 -4.45 -12.50 1.93
N VAL A 26 -5.66 -12.58 1.36
CA VAL A 26 -6.75 -13.42 1.85
C VAL A 26 -7.15 -14.41 0.75
N ASN A 27 -7.00 -15.71 1.01
CA ASN A 27 -7.51 -16.74 0.09
C ASN A 27 -9.04 -16.78 0.16
N THR A 28 -9.68 -16.94 -1.00
CA THR A 28 -11.13 -17.07 -1.19
C THR A 28 -11.41 -18.38 -1.93
N ASP A 29 -12.64 -18.90 -1.87
CA ASP A 29 -12.98 -20.16 -2.55
C ASP A 29 -12.78 -20.02 -4.08
N GLY A 30 -11.72 -20.64 -4.62
CA GLY A 30 -11.36 -20.58 -6.04
C GLY A 30 -10.51 -19.39 -6.52
N SER A 31 -10.04 -18.48 -5.63
CA SER A 31 -9.18 -17.33 -5.98
C SER A 31 -8.54 -16.72 -4.73
N PHE A 32 -7.74 -15.66 -4.84
CA PHE A 32 -7.33 -14.81 -3.71
C PHE A 32 -7.80 -13.36 -3.89
N THR A 33 -7.83 -12.60 -2.80
CA THR A 33 -8.00 -11.15 -2.80
C THR A 33 -6.97 -10.52 -1.87
N CYS A 34 -6.39 -9.39 -2.27
CA CYS A 34 -5.64 -8.56 -1.33
C CYS A 34 -6.64 -7.71 -0.55
N ASN A 35 -6.47 -7.61 0.77
CA ASN A 35 -7.21 -6.68 1.61
C ASN A 35 -6.32 -5.46 1.83
N CYS A 36 -6.65 -4.35 1.19
CA CYS A 36 -5.87 -3.13 1.33
C CYS A 36 -6.15 -2.44 2.67
N PRO A 37 -5.11 -1.90 3.34
CA PRO A 37 -5.30 -1.08 4.51
C PRO A 37 -6.14 0.17 4.16
N PRO A 38 -6.82 0.77 5.16
CA PRO A 38 -7.66 1.94 4.94
C PRO A 38 -6.84 3.07 4.29
N GLY A 39 -7.39 3.65 3.22
CA GLY A 39 -6.73 4.69 2.42
C GLY A 39 -6.09 4.20 1.11
N LEU A 40 -5.93 2.88 0.94
CA LEU A 40 -5.42 2.28 -0.30
C LEU A 40 -6.56 1.62 -1.08
N THR A 41 -6.47 1.68 -2.40
CA THR A 41 -7.46 1.08 -3.32
C THR A 41 -6.86 -0.08 -4.10
N HIS A 42 -7.70 -0.99 -4.58
CA HIS A 42 -7.27 -2.09 -5.44
C HIS A 42 -6.95 -1.60 -6.86
N ASP A 43 -5.84 -2.08 -7.42
CA ASP A 43 -5.60 -2.07 -8.87
C ASP A 43 -6.63 -2.93 -9.63
N ASP A 44 -6.71 -2.79 -10.96
CA ASP A 44 -7.61 -3.55 -11.84
C ASP A 44 -7.45 -5.09 -11.67
N THR A 45 -6.24 -5.52 -11.31
CA THR A 45 -5.92 -6.92 -11.02
C THR A 45 -6.35 -7.39 -9.62
N LYS A 46 -6.76 -6.49 -8.72
CA LYS A 46 -7.02 -6.74 -7.27
C LYS A 46 -5.84 -7.32 -6.49
N THR A 47 -4.64 -7.29 -7.07
CA THR A 47 -3.41 -7.81 -6.46
C THR A 47 -2.52 -6.71 -5.89
N LYS A 48 -2.80 -5.45 -6.18
CA LYS A 48 -2.00 -4.32 -5.70
C LYS A 48 -2.86 -3.32 -4.95
N CYS A 49 -2.34 -2.87 -3.82
CA CYS A 49 -2.89 -1.78 -3.04
C CYS A 49 -2.18 -0.49 -3.45
N LEU A 50 -2.90 0.37 -4.16
CA LEU A 50 -2.42 1.65 -4.64
C LEU A 50 -3.02 2.76 -3.79
N ASP A 51 -2.15 3.58 -3.19
CA ASP A 51 -2.56 4.85 -2.57
C ASP A 51 -2.67 5.90 -3.68
N LEU A 52 -3.90 6.12 -4.18
CA LEU A 52 -4.20 7.12 -5.20
C LEU A 52 -4.45 8.51 -4.60
N ARG A 53 -4.31 8.65 -3.28
CA ARG A 53 -4.55 9.89 -2.58
C ARG A 53 -3.42 10.86 -2.88
N GLU A 54 -3.78 12.10 -3.17
CA GLU A 54 -2.85 13.20 -3.32
C GLU A 54 -3.07 14.14 -2.15
N GLU A 55 -2.15 14.13 -1.19
CA GLU A 55 -2.27 14.89 0.05
C GLU A 55 -0.99 15.66 0.35
N THR A 56 -1.02 16.49 1.40
CA THR A 56 0.11 17.29 1.84
C THR A 56 1.29 16.41 2.24
N CYS A 57 2.48 16.73 1.73
CA CYS A 57 3.73 16.12 2.11
C CYS A 57 4.44 16.98 3.17
N PHE A 58 5.04 16.35 4.18
CA PHE A 58 5.72 17.04 5.27
C PHE A 58 7.20 16.68 5.32
N LEU A 59 8.06 17.70 5.37
CA LEU A 59 9.52 17.53 5.44
C LEU A 59 10.02 17.22 6.85
N GLU A 60 9.20 17.45 7.88
CA GLU A 60 9.50 17.11 9.26
C GLU A 60 8.36 16.29 9.89
N TYR A 61 8.75 15.23 10.62
CA TYR A 61 7.83 14.40 11.39
C TYR A 61 8.46 14.05 12.74
N ARG A 62 7.75 14.35 13.85
CA ARG A 62 8.19 14.02 15.22
C ARG A 62 6.99 13.61 16.08
N ASN A 63 6.98 12.35 16.54
CA ASN A 63 5.98 11.83 17.48
C ASN A 63 4.51 12.14 17.09
N GLY A 64 4.15 11.93 15.82
CA GLY A 64 2.79 12.23 15.32
C GLY A 64 2.54 13.68 14.94
N VAL A 65 3.54 14.56 15.08
CA VAL A 65 3.47 15.96 14.65
C VAL A 65 4.18 16.13 13.33
N CYS A 66 3.45 16.63 12.34
CA CYS A 66 3.95 17.00 11.03
C CYS A 66 4.27 18.48 10.99
N SER A 67 5.37 18.83 10.34
CA SER A 67 5.79 20.22 10.17
C SER A 67 6.48 20.38 8.82
N LYS A 68 6.51 21.62 8.32
CA LYS A 68 7.07 21.96 7.00
C LYS A 68 6.32 21.27 5.86
N GLU A 69 5.13 21.77 5.60
CA GLU A 69 4.30 21.39 4.45
C GLU A 69 5.03 21.76 3.15
N LEU A 70 5.11 20.80 2.23
CA LEU A 70 5.60 21.01 0.88
C LEU A 70 4.45 21.56 0.03
N GLU A 71 4.71 22.60 -0.75
CA GLU A 71 3.70 23.18 -1.63
C GLU A 71 3.28 22.18 -2.71
N GLY A 72 1.98 21.87 -2.74
CA GLY A 72 1.38 20.88 -3.65
C GLY A 72 0.81 19.66 -2.92
N LEU A 73 0.07 18.85 -3.67
CA LEU A 73 -0.42 17.56 -3.22
C LEU A 73 0.42 16.47 -3.89
N PHE A 74 0.83 15.48 -3.11
CA PHE A 74 1.72 14.42 -3.57
C PHE A 74 1.12 13.08 -3.19
N GLN A 75 1.42 12.03 -3.96
CA GLN A 75 1.12 10.67 -3.53
C GLN A 75 1.99 10.28 -2.34
N LYS A 76 1.48 9.41 -1.46
CA LYS A 76 2.25 8.92 -0.29
C LYS A 76 3.59 8.33 -0.72
N SER A 77 3.58 7.54 -1.79
CA SER A 77 4.78 6.96 -2.40
C SER A 77 5.77 8.03 -2.86
N THR A 78 5.32 9.06 -3.57
CA THR A 78 6.17 10.16 -4.05
C THR A 78 6.73 10.99 -2.90
N CYS A 79 5.89 11.34 -1.91
CA CYS A 79 6.33 12.09 -0.74
C CYS A 79 7.40 11.32 0.03
N CYS A 80 7.13 10.05 0.35
CA CYS A 80 8.00 9.25 1.20
C CYS A 80 9.24 8.69 0.49
N CYS A 81 9.21 8.54 -0.84
CA CYS A 81 10.37 8.12 -1.64
C CYS A 81 11.36 9.27 -1.93
N THR A 82 10.92 10.52 -1.74
CA THR A 82 11.78 11.70 -1.98
C THR A 82 12.35 12.23 -0.66
N VAL A 83 11.97 13.45 -0.26
CA VAL A 83 12.46 14.12 0.96
C VAL A 83 11.45 14.10 2.10
N GLY A 84 10.23 13.61 1.86
CA GLY A 84 9.15 13.58 2.83
C GLY A 84 9.45 12.69 4.03
N LYS A 85 8.99 13.13 5.20
CA LYS A 85 9.06 12.41 6.48
C LYS A 85 7.69 11.95 6.97
N ALA A 86 6.64 12.64 6.54
CA ALA A 86 5.26 12.23 6.76
C ALA A 86 4.36 12.77 5.66
N TRP A 87 3.14 12.27 5.60
CA TRP A 87 2.22 12.50 4.50
C TRP A 87 0.76 12.40 4.95
N GLY A 88 -0.13 13.20 4.35
CA GLY A 88 -1.56 13.12 4.57
C GLY A 88 -2.10 14.01 5.69
N GLU A 89 -3.40 14.30 5.67
CA GLU A 89 -4.12 15.07 6.70
C GLU A 89 -4.01 14.42 8.09
N SER A 90 -3.89 13.10 8.14
CA SER A 90 -3.68 12.32 9.36
C SER A 90 -2.23 12.26 9.82
N CYS A 91 -1.30 12.95 9.13
CA CYS A 91 0.11 13.00 9.47
C CYS A 91 0.75 11.60 9.60
N GLU A 92 0.58 10.78 8.56
CA GLU A 92 1.12 9.42 8.53
C GLU A 92 2.64 9.46 8.36
N ALA A 93 3.38 8.85 9.28
CA ALA A 93 4.83 8.73 9.16
C ALA A 93 5.21 7.98 7.88
N CYS A 94 6.19 8.49 7.15
CA CYS A 94 6.72 7.77 6.01
C CYS A 94 7.38 6.45 6.44
N PRO A 95 7.21 5.36 5.67
CA PRO A 95 7.89 4.10 5.95
C PRO A 95 9.40 4.32 5.96
N ARG A 96 10.11 3.66 6.88
CA ARG A 96 11.57 3.74 6.92
C ARG A 96 12.13 3.08 5.66
N PRO A 97 13.14 3.67 4.99
CA PRO A 97 13.83 3.00 3.90
C PRO A 97 14.44 1.70 4.43
N GLY A 98 13.95 0.55 3.94
CA GLY A 98 14.37 -0.78 4.37
C GLY A 98 13.29 -1.62 5.08
N ALA A 99 12.04 -1.17 5.15
CA ALA A 99 10.89 -2.03 5.45
C ALA A 99 10.14 -2.31 4.14
N GLU A 100 10.64 -3.27 3.37
CA GLU A 100 10.02 -3.83 2.16
C GLU A 100 9.84 -5.33 2.34
#